data_AF-A0A957LGR1-F1
#
_entry.id   AF-A0A957LGR1-F1
#
_cell.length_a   1.000
_cell.length_b   1.000
_cell.length_c   1.000
_cell.angle_alpha   90.00
_cell.angle_beta   90.00
_cell.angle_gamma   90.00
#
_symmetry.space_group_name_H-M   'P 1'
#
loop_
_entity.id
_entity.type
_entity.pdbx_description
1 polymer ?
#
loop_
_entity_poly.entity_id
_entity_poly.type
_entity_poly.pdbx_seq_one_letter_code
_entity_poly.pdbx_strand_id
1 'polypeptide(L)'
;MQSSLNLQSWIKTDFYKRIAVGETVKTLATAVFLLALFIGGFTIVQNGTAALAGNDGYYHIKMGYLIRTEGLKPLFDYLPFTILNEQAYYDHHLLYHVWMALFAPVDPVQDGGIALQQGAKLASILMPSFAFLAIWWLFKTQKVPYPALFTVGGFALSSAFLYRMSMPRAQSLSLLLLVLGIHWLLQEKRWHLLILGFLYVWAYNAFPLLFVAAVVYFIATLMTEQRWAWSMILFPTIGIALGLIINPYFPENISFIVGHLAPKLGESTTKVGNEWNPYLTWTLVENSAGTLLFFLLGILAIGWHNQRIDKRTL
;
A
#
# COMPACT_ATOMS: atom_id res chain seq x y z
N MET A 1 -31.28 12.21 49.83
CA MET A 1 -31.70 11.75 48.48
C MET A 1 -30.60 11.94 47.41
N GLN A 2 -29.31 11.92 47.79
CA GLN A 2 -28.16 12.22 46.91
C GLN A 2 -27.23 11.02 46.68
N SER A 3 -27.41 9.90 47.40
CA SER A 3 -26.56 8.71 47.34
C SER A 3 -26.95 7.71 46.24
N SER A 4 -28.22 7.68 45.80
CA SER A 4 -28.70 6.76 44.75
C SER A 4 -28.32 7.19 43.33
N LEU A 5 -28.06 8.49 43.10
CA LEU A 5 -27.61 9.03 41.81
C LEU A 5 -26.16 8.66 41.48
N ASN A 6 -25.33 8.38 42.49
CA ASN A 6 -23.91 8.07 42.32
C ASN A 6 -23.67 6.59 41.95
N LEU A 7 -24.54 5.68 42.41
CA LEU A 7 -24.40 4.25 42.11
C LEU A 7 -24.85 3.91 40.68
N GLN A 8 -25.94 4.51 40.20
CA GLN A 8 -26.43 4.28 38.83
C GLN A 8 -25.49 4.85 37.75
N SER A 9 -24.86 5.99 38.02
CA SER A 9 -23.86 6.57 37.12
C SER A 9 -22.57 5.75 37.11
N TRP A 10 -22.15 5.22 38.26
CA TRP A 10 -20.98 4.33 38.36
C TRP A 10 -21.18 2.99 37.63
N ILE A 11 -22.33 2.33 37.82
CA ILE A 11 -22.67 1.06 37.14
C ILE A 11 -22.76 1.26 35.62
N LYS A 12 -23.38 2.34 35.14
CA LYS A 12 -23.41 2.65 33.70
C LYS A 12 -22.00 2.87 33.16
N THR A 13 -21.16 3.60 33.88
CA THR A 13 -19.78 3.87 33.45
C THR A 13 -18.93 2.60 33.40
N ASP A 14 -19.04 1.71 34.39
CA ASP A 14 -18.32 0.43 34.41
C ASP A 14 -18.82 -0.51 33.29
N PHE A 15 -20.13 -0.54 33.03
CA PHE A 15 -20.72 -1.31 31.94
C PHE A 15 -20.23 -0.84 30.55
N TYR A 16 -20.27 0.46 30.25
CA TYR A 16 -19.76 0.99 28.98
C TYR A 16 -18.25 0.77 28.83
N LYS A 17 -17.47 0.89 29.91
CA LYS A 17 -16.04 0.55 29.89
C LYS A 17 -15.81 -0.92 29.55
N ARG A 18 -16.55 -1.85 30.16
CA ARG A 18 -16.44 -3.29 29.86
C ARG A 18 -16.81 -3.61 28.41
N ILE A 19 -17.85 -2.98 27.86
CA ILE A 19 -18.20 -3.12 26.44
C ILE A 19 -17.07 -2.61 25.55
N ALA A 20 -16.56 -1.40 25.81
CA ALA A 20 -15.47 -0.82 25.03
C ALA A 20 -14.19 -1.67 25.07
N VAL A 21 -13.87 -2.24 26.25
CA VAL A 21 -12.76 -3.20 26.39
C VAL A 21 -13.03 -4.47 25.58
N GLY A 22 -14.24 -5.03 25.65
CA GLY A 22 -14.63 -6.21 24.87
C GLY A 22 -14.51 -5.99 23.35
N GLU A 23 -14.96 -4.85 22.85
CA GLU A 23 -14.82 -4.49 21.43
C GLU A 23 -13.36 -4.29 21.01
N THR A 24 -12.55 -3.69 21.89
CA THR A 24 -11.11 -3.50 21.66
C THR A 24 -10.40 -4.84 21.59
N VAL A 25 -10.66 -5.74 22.54
CA VAL A 25 -10.07 -7.09 22.56
C VAL A 25 -10.48 -7.88 21.31
N LYS A 26 -11.76 -7.85 20.93
CA LYS A 26 -12.24 -8.51 19.71
C LYS A 26 -11.58 -7.95 18.45
N THR A 27 -11.42 -6.63 18.38
CA THR A 27 -10.72 -5.96 17.27
C THR A 27 -9.26 -6.42 17.20
N LEU A 28 -8.55 -6.43 18.32
CA LEU A 28 -7.15 -6.84 18.37
C LEU A 28 -7.00 -8.32 18.01
N ALA A 29 -7.83 -9.20 18.57
CA ALA A 29 -7.83 -10.63 18.24
C ALA A 29 -8.08 -10.86 16.74
N THR A 30 -9.02 -10.12 16.14
CA THR A 30 -9.27 -10.19 14.69
C THR A 30 -8.06 -9.71 13.89
N ALA A 31 -7.45 -8.59 14.28
CA ALA A 31 -6.26 -8.06 13.62
C ALA A 31 -5.09 -9.05 13.65
N VAL A 32 -4.82 -9.64 14.82
CA VAL A 32 -3.75 -10.64 15.02
C VAL A 32 -4.04 -11.89 14.19
N PHE A 33 -5.28 -12.39 14.22
CA PHE A 33 -5.68 -13.55 13.43
C PHE A 33 -5.49 -13.30 11.92
N LEU A 34 -5.97 -12.17 11.41
CA LEU A 34 -5.82 -11.82 10.00
C LEU A 34 -4.37 -11.62 9.60
N LEU A 35 -3.57 -10.95 10.44
CA LEU A 35 -2.16 -10.78 10.19
C LEU A 35 -1.44 -12.14 10.12
N ALA A 36 -1.72 -13.05 11.06
CA ALA A 36 -1.18 -14.41 11.04
C ALA A 36 -1.63 -15.19 9.79
N LEU A 37 -2.89 -15.04 9.37
CA LEU A 37 -3.41 -15.64 8.15
C LEU A 37 -2.68 -15.14 6.90
N PHE A 38 -2.49 -13.84 6.75
CA PHE A 38 -1.78 -13.27 5.60
C PHE A 38 -0.30 -13.63 5.60
N ILE A 39 0.36 -13.59 6.77
CA ILE A 39 1.75 -14.06 6.92
C ILE A 39 1.85 -15.53 6.50
N GLY A 40 0.97 -16.39 7.00
CA GLY A 40 0.93 -17.81 6.64
C GLY A 40 0.73 -18.02 5.14
N GLY A 41 -0.24 -17.32 4.54
CA GLY A 41 -0.51 -17.38 3.11
C GLY A 41 0.68 -16.94 2.25
N PHE A 42 1.27 -15.77 2.54
CA PHE A 42 2.46 -15.31 1.82
C PHE A 42 3.68 -16.19 2.08
N THR A 43 3.80 -16.80 3.26
CA THR A 43 4.86 -17.77 3.54
C THR A 43 4.75 -18.98 2.63
N ILE A 44 3.55 -19.52 2.41
CA ILE A 44 3.32 -20.62 1.47
C ILE A 44 3.72 -20.18 0.06
N VAL A 45 3.32 -18.98 -0.38
CA VAL A 45 3.66 -18.46 -1.71
C VAL A 45 5.18 -18.30 -1.89
N GLN A 46 5.87 -17.63 -0.97
CA GLN A 46 7.32 -17.40 -1.07
C GLN A 46 8.16 -18.66 -1.00
N ASN A 47 7.68 -19.69 -0.29
CA ASN A 47 8.39 -20.95 -0.13
C ASN A 47 7.98 -22.02 -1.14
N GLY A 48 7.06 -21.70 -2.07
CA GLY A 48 6.72 -22.58 -3.19
C GLY A 48 7.88 -22.81 -4.16
N THR A 49 8.92 -21.96 -4.14
CA THR A 49 10.16 -22.17 -4.88
C THR A 49 11.37 -21.81 -4.03
N ALA A 50 12.55 -22.30 -4.40
CA ALA A 50 13.79 -21.88 -3.76
C ALA A 50 14.05 -20.37 -3.99
N ALA A 51 13.89 -19.91 -5.24
CA ALA A 51 14.18 -18.55 -5.71
C ALA A 51 13.19 -17.48 -5.22
N LEU A 52 13.48 -16.21 -5.52
CA LEU A 52 12.56 -15.09 -5.33
C LEU A 52 11.51 -15.06 -6.45
N ALA A 53 10.33 -14.52 -6.13
CA ALA A 53 9.33 -14.22 -7.14
C ALA A 53 9.80 -13.05 -8.02
N GLY A 54 10.14 -13.35 -9.28
CA GLY A 54 10.70 -12.38 -10.22
C GLY A 54 12.18 -12.07 -9.97
N ASN A 55 12.76 -11.21 -10.80
CA ASN A 55 14.21 -10.99 -10.82
C ASN A 55 14.65 -9.75 -10.01
N ASP A 56 13.86 -8.68 -10.01
CA ASP A 56 14.25 -7.40 -9.40
C ASP A 56 14.41 -7.51 -7.87
N GLY A 57 13.84 -8.55 -7.25
CA GLY A 57 13.98 -8.77 -5.82
C GLY A 57 15.43 -8.91 -5.35
N TYR A 58 16.29 -9.48 -6.19
CA TYR A 58 17.73 -9.59 -5.92
C TYR A 58 18.40 -8.20 -5.89
N TYR A 59 18.02 -7.31 -6.80
CA TYR A 59 18.47 -5.92 -6.78
C TYR A 59 18.01 -5.20 -5.51
N HIS A 60 16.71 -5.29 -5.17
CA HIS A 60 16.17 -4.57 -4.02
C HIS A 60 16.80 -4.99 -2.68
N ILE A 61 17.05 -6.28 -2.49
CA ILE A 61 17.71 -6.73 -1.25
C ILE A 61 19.19 -6.39 -1.22
N LYS A 62 19.88 -6.41 -2.37
CA LYS A 62 21.27 -5.95 -2.44
C LYS A 62 21.37 -4.44 -2.17
N MET A 63 20.44 -3.64 -2.69
CA MET A 63 20.34 -2.22 -2.33
C MET A 63 20.06 -2.04 -0.84
N GLY A 64 19.21 -2.86 -0.23
CA GLY A 64 19.01 -2.89 1.21
C GLY A 64 20.31 -3.16 1.99
N TYR A 65 21.12 -4.11 1.54
CA TYR A 65 22.45 -4.38 2.10
C TYR A 65 23.36 -3.15 1.99
N LEU A 66 23.46 -2.56 0.79
CA LEU A 66 24.29 -1.37 0.56
C LEU A 66 23.84 -0.19 1.42
N ILE A 67 22.54 0.06 1.55
CA ILE A 67 22.02 1.11 2.44
C ILE A 67 22.41 0.84 3.91
N ARG A 68 22.36 -0.43 4.32
CA ARG A 68 22.74 -0.83 5.68
C ARG A 68 24.22 -0.54 5.97
N THR A 69 25.11 -0.72 4.99
CA THR A 69 26.56 -0.62 5.18
C THR A 69 27.14 0.75 4.82
N GLU A 70 26.54 1.46 3.88
CA GLU A 70 27.07 2.71 3.28
C GLU A 70 26.17 3.93 3.53
N GLY A 71 24.96 3.74 4.07
CA GLY A 71 24.00 4.80 4.34
C GLY A 71 22.98 5.01 3.21
N LEU A 72 22.16 6.06 3.31
CA LEU A 72 21.00 6.27 2.42
C LEU A 72 21.33 6.55 0.94
N LYS A 73 22.59 6.84 0.64
CA LYS A 73 23.08 7.19 -0.69
C LYS A 73 24.34 6.37 -1.02
N PRO A 74 24.21 5.03 -1.16
CA PRO A 74 25.34 4.18 -1.50
C PRO A 74 25.88 4.57 -2.89
N LEU A 75 27.15 4.26 -3.14
CA LEU A 75 27.73 4.48 -4.47
C LEU A 75 27.07 3.54 -5.48
N PHE A 76 26.73 4.06 -6.66
CA PHE A 76 26.07 3.29 -7.72
C PHE A 76 26.82 3.44 -9.05
N ASP A 77 27.84 2.62 -9.25
CA ASP A 77 28.74 2.63 -10.42
C ASP A 77 28.45 1.49 -11.42
N TYR A 78 27.40 0.69 -11.17
CA TYR A 78 27.11 -0.53 -11.92
C TYR A 78 26.56 -0.32 -13.34
N LEU A 79 26.04 0.87 -13.67
CA LEU A 79 25.38 1.16 -14.97
C LEU A 79 25.95 2.40 -15.70
N PRO A 80 27.28 2.49 -15.91
CA PRO A 80 27.95 3.72 -16.35
C PRO A 80 27.53 4.20 -17.74
N PHE A 81 27.08 3.29 -18.61
CA PHE A 81 26.66 3.60 -19.99
C PHE A 81 25.14 3.80 -20.14
N THR A 82 24.41 4.00 -19.04
CA THR A 82 22.95 4.16 -19.06
C THR A 82 22.53 5.53 -18.53
N ILE A 83 21.23 5.80 -18.63
CA ILE A 83 20.60 6.96 -17.97
C ILE A 83 20.62 6.87 -16.43
N LEU A 84 21.08 5.74 -15.87
CA LEU A 84 21.25 5.48 -14.44
C LEU A 84 22.73 5.37 -14.05
N ASN A 85 23.62 6.07 -14.78
CA ASN A 85 25.01 6.18 -14.38
C ASN A 85 25.15 6.85 -13.01
N GLU A 86 26.34 6.79 -12.43
CA GLU A 86 26.62 7.29 -11.07
C GLU A 86 26.16 8.72 -10.82
N GLN A 87 26.28 9.61 -11.81
CA GLN A 87 25.88 11.02 -11.69
C GLN A 87 24.36 11.23 -11.80
N ALA A 88 23.66 10.33 -12.48
CA ALA A 88 22.23 10.42 -12.75
C ALA A 88 21.39 9.47 -11.88
N TYR A 89 22.03 8.61 -11.09
CA TYR A 89 21.35 7.61 -10.29
C TYR A 89 20.47 8.27 -9.23
N TYR A 90 19.21 7.84 -9.19
CA TYR A 90 18.23 8.17 -8.17
C TYR A 90 17.60 6.89 -7.64
N ASP A 91 17.71 6.69 -6.32
CA ASP A 91 16.97 5.64 -5.64
C ASP A 91 15.49 6.00 -5.50
N HIS A 92 14.73 5.74 -6.56
CA HIS A 92 13.28 5.92 -6.61
C HIS A 92 12.47 4.94 -5.73
N HIS A 93 13.16 4.07 -4.99
CA HIS A 93 12.60 3.11 -4.04
C HIS A 93 13.22 3.27 -2.65
N LEU A 94 13.76 4.46 -2.31
CA LEU A 94 14.55 4.70 -1.11
C LEU A 94 13.93 4.10 0.17
N LEU A 95 12.69 4.42 0.53
CA LEU A 95 12.07 3.87 1.75
C LEU A 95 11.82 2.37 1.66
N TYR A 96 11.61 1.84 0.46
CA TYR A 96 11.52 0.40 0.25
C TYR A 96 12.88 -0.27 0.47
N HIS A 97 13.99 0.31 0.00
CA HIS A 97 15.32 -0.23 0.29
C HIS A 97 15.71 -0.07 1.76
N VAL A 98 15.31 1.02 2.43
CA VAL A 98 15.45 1.17 3.89
C VAL A 98 14.69 0.07 4.63
N TRP A 99 13.49 -0.29 4.18
CA TRP A 99 12.77 -1.46 4.69
C TRP A 99 13.56 -2.75 4.45
N MET A 100 14.08 -2.96 3.24
CA MET A 100 14.91 -4.14 2.91
C MET A 100 16.20 -4.22 3.73
N ALA A 101 16.79 -3.09 4.11
CA ALA A 101 18.01 -3.01 4.93
C ALA A 101 17.83 -3.65 6.33
N LEU A 102 16.59 -3.71 6.84
CA LEU A 102 16.25 -4.42 8.08
C LEU A 102 16.41 -5.94 7.95
N PHE A 103 16.39 -6.46 6.73
CA PHE A 103 16.44 -7.89 6.40
C PHE A 103 17.69 -8.29 5.61
N ALA A 104 18.65 -7.38 5.45
CA ALA A 104 19.87 -7.60 4.67
C ALA A 104 21.15 -7.60 5.55
N PRO A 105 21.30 -8.54 6.51
CA PRO A 105 22.36 -8.44 7.53
C PRO A 105 23.74 -8.95 7.08
N VAL A 106 23.82 -9.78 6.05
CA VAL A 106 25.03 -10.54 5.69
C VAL A 106 25.52 -10.13 4.31
N ASP A 107 26.85 -10.00 4.17
CA ASP A 107 27.49 -9.79 2.88
C ASP A 107 27.28 -11.03 1.99
N PRO A 108 26.67 -10.89 0.79
CA PRO A 108 26.44 -12.02 -0.10
C PRO A 108 27.73 -12.74 -0.54
N VAL A 109 28.91 -12.13 -0.38
CA VAL A 109 30.20 -12.81 -0.64
C VAL A 109 30.44 -13.96 0.35
N GLN A 110 29.89 -13.89 1.57
CA GLN A 110 30.14 -14.87 2.63
C GLN A 110 29.37 -16.18 2.43
N ASP A 111 28.18 -16.12 1.86
CA ASP A 111 27.25 -17.26 1.77
C ASP A 111 26.62 -17.45 0.38
N GLY A 112 27.10 -16.71 -0.63
CA GLY A 112 26.53 -16.73 -1.97
C GLY A 112 25.17 -16.03 -2.10
N GLY A 113 24.78 -15.21 -1.11
CA GLY A 113 23.52 -14.44 -1.11
C GLY A 113 22.32 -15.19 -0.54
N ILE A 114 22.54 -16.33 0.13
CA ILE A 114 21.46 -17.14 0.73
C ILE A 114 20.70 -16.33 1.80
N ALA A 115 21.41 -15.66 2.71
CA ALA A 115 20.82 -14.86 3.76
C ALA A 115 20.04 -13.66 3.19
N LEU A 116 20.56 -12.99 2.16
CA LEU A 116 19.83 -11.92 1.48
C LEU A 116 18.55 -12.47 0.83
N GLN A 117 18.62 -13.59 0.12
CA GLN A 117 17.44 -14.19 -0.49
C GLN A 117 16.36 -14.54 0.56
N GLN A 118 16.75 -15.10 1.70
CA GLN A 118 15.81 -15.36 2.80
C GLN A 118 15.24 -14.07 3.40
N GLY A 119 16.08 -13.04 3.57
CA GLY A 119 15.67 -11.72 4.02
C GLY A 119 14.65 -11.06 3.09
N ALA A 120 14.88 -11.12 1.77
CA ALA A 120 13.96 -10.62 0.77
C ALA A 120 12.60 -11.34 0.82
N LYS A 121 12.60 -12.67 1.01
CA LYS A 121 11.36 -13.43 1.21
C LYS A 121 10.61 -12.96 2.44
N LEU A 122 11.29 -12.81 3.58
CA LEU A 122 10.66 -12.35 4.82
C LEU A 122 10.08 -10.94 4.69
N ALA A 123 10.84 -10.01 4.10
CA ALA A 123 10.37 -8.66 3.80
C ALA A 123 9.11 -8.67 2.91
N SER A 124 9.05 -9.59 1.95
CA SER A 124 7.95 -9.76 0.98
C SER A 124 6.80 -10.64 1.48
N ILE A 125 6.89 -11.16 2.70
CA ILE A 125 5.78 -11.74 3.46
C ILE A 125 5.13 -10.65 4.31
N LEU A 126 5.96 -9.89 5.04
CA LEU A 126 5.50 -8.92 6.01
C LEU A 126 4.85 -7.69 5.37
N MET A 127 5.51 -7.07 4.39
CA MET A 127 5.01 -5.84 3.76
C MET A 127 3.60 -5.98 3.16
N PRO A 128 3.32 -6.97 2.29
CA PRO A 128 1.96 -7.14 1.78
C PRO A 128 0.98 -7.59 2.88
N SER A 129 1.42 -8.36 3.89
CA SER A 129 0.54 -8.69 5.04
C SER A 129 0.08 -7.45 5.79
N PHE A 130 0.95 -6.45 5.97
CA PHE A 130 0.54 -5.15 6.52
C PHE A 130 -0.40 -4.38 5.59
N ALA A 131 -0.18 -4.43 4.27
CA ALA A 131 -1.09 -3.83 3.30
C ALA A 131 -2.51 -4.43 3.41
N PHE A 132 -2.63 -5.75 3.48
CA PHE A 132 -3.93 -6.42 3.68
C PHE A 132 -4.55 -6.13 5.04
N LEU A 133 -3.75 -6.05 6.11
CA LEU A 133 -4.25 -5.64 7.42
C LEU A 133 -4.79 -4.19 7.37
N ALA A 134 -4.13 -3.30 6.65
CA ALA A 134 -4.61 -1.93 6.44
C ALA A 134 -5.91 -1.88 5.62
N ILE A 135 -6.09 -2.76 4.64
CA ILE A 135 -7.35 -2.90 3.88
C ILE A 135 -8.48 -3.33 4.81
N TRP A 136 -8.23 -4.35 5.64
CA TRP A 136 -9.22 -4.76 6.65
C TRP A 136 -9.56 -3.63 7.61
N TRP A 137 -8.55 -2.90 8.09
CA TRP A 137 -8.76 -1.75 8.97
C TRP A 137 -9.59 -0.66 8.31
N LEU A 138 -9.29 -0.34 7.04
CA LEU A 138 -10.08 0.56 6.22
C LEU A 138 -11.55 0.10 6.18
N PHE A 139 -11.83 -1.13 5.75
CA PHE A 139 -13.20 -1.66 5.69
C PHE A 139 -13.91 -1.65 7.03
N LYS A 140 -13.23 -2.05 8.11
CA LYS A 140 -13.78 -2.00 9.47
C LYS A 140 -14.16 -0.57 9.87
N THR A 141 -13.29 0.40 9.64
CA THR A 141 -13.54 1.79 10.03
C THR A 141 -14.63 2.45 9.20
N GLN A 142 -14.79 2.03 7.94
CA GLN A 142 -15.90 2.42 7.08
C GLN A 142 -17.17 1.59 7.32
N LYS A 143 -17.19 0.73 8.36
CA LYS A 143 -18.33 -0.10 8.76
C LYS A 143 -18.85 -1.01 7.64
N VAL A 144 -17.98 -1.40 6.71
CA VAL A 144 -18.32 -2.36 5.66
C VAL A 144 -18.75 -3.67 6.34
N PRO A 145 -19.90 -4.26 5.96
CA PRO A 145 -20.33 -5.55 6.49
C PRO A 145 -19.25 -6.62 6.23
N TYR A 146 -19.00 -7.50 7.21
CA TYR A 146 -18.03 -8.60 7.06
C TYR A 146 -16.64 -8.18 6.53
N PRO A 147 -15.98 -7.17 7.12
CA PRO A 147 -14.76 -6.57 6.54
C PRO A 147 -13.61 -7.58 6.42
N ALA A 148 -13.54 -8.56 7.34
CA ALA A 148 -12.58 -9.65 7.28
C ALA A 148 -12.79 -10.55 6.05
N LEU A 149 -14.05 -10.88 5.73
CA LEU A 149 -14.38 -11.73 4.59
C LEU A 149 -13.95 -11.08 3.27
N PHE A 150 -14.27 -9.79 3.08
CA PHE A 150 -13.88 -9.06 1.87
C PHE A 150 -12.36 -8.93 1.74
N THR A 151 -11.65 -8.73 2.86
CA THR A 151 -10.18 -8.65 2.84
C THR A 151 -9.55 -10.00 2.48
N VAL A 152 -10.04 -11.09 3.07
CA VAL A 152 -9.59 -12.45 2.74
C VAL A 152 -9.94 -12.81 1.29
N GLY A 153 -11.12 -12.41 0.81
CA GLY A 153 -11.51 -12.57 -0.59
C GLY A 153 -10.56 -11.83 -1.53
N GLY A 154 -10.23 -10.57 -1.24
CA GLY A 154 -9.25 -9.80 -2.03
C GLY A 154 -7.86 -10.44 -2.06
N PHE A 155 -7.48 -11.15 -1.00
CA PHE A 155 -6.23 -11.91 -0.93
C PHE A 155 -6.28 -13.21 -1.76
N ALA A 156 -7.39 -13.94 -1.70
CA ALA A 156 -7.48 -15.31 -2.21
C ALA A 156 -8.03 -15.43 -3.64
N LEU A 157 -8.74 -14.42 -4.17
CA LEU A 157 -9.52 -14.55 -5.41
C LEU A 157 -8.75 -14.16 -6.69
N SER A 158 -7.50 -13.70 -6.60
CA SER A 158 -6.69 -13.38 -7.77
C SER A 158 -5.24 -13.83 -7.62
N SER A 159 -4.85 -14.83 -8.41
CA SER A 159 -3.46 -15.32 -8.50
C SER A 159 -2.52 -14.25 -9.05
N ALA A 160 -2.94 -13.50 -10.08
CA ALA A 160 -2.14 -12.42 -10.66
C ALA A 160 -1.85 -11.30 -9.65
N PHE A 161 -2.84 -10.92 -8.84
CA PHE A 161 -2.65 -9.94 -7.76
C PHE A 161 -1.72 -10.49 -6.68
N LEU A 162 -1.96 -11.73 -6.23
CA LEU A 162 -1.14 -12.39 -5.22
C LEU A 162 0.34 -12.51 -5.66
N TYR A 163 0.59 -12.84 -6.92
CA TYR A 163 1.92 -12.87 -7.51
C TYR A 163 2.61 -11.50 -7.51
N ARG A 164 1.89 -10.43 -7.86
CA ARG A 164 2.44 -9.06 -7.82
C ARG A 164 2.73 -8.61 -6.40
N MET A 165 1.90 -9.00 -5.43
CA MET A 165 2.12 -8.68 -4.01
C MET A 165 3.22 -9.51 -3.38
N SER A 166 3.55 -10.68 -3.93
CA SER A 166 4.67 -11.52 -3.49
C SER A 166 6.01 -11.16 -4.13
N MET A 167 6.06 -10.35 -5.18
CA MET A 167 7.35 -9.87 -5.68
C MET A 167 8.07 -9.03 -4.61
N PRO A 168 9.38 -9.26 -4.34
CA PRO A 168 10.20 -8.38 -3.52
C PRO A 168 10.48 -7.04 -4.21
N ARG A 169 9.43 -6.24 -4.35
CA ARG A 169 9.40 -4.95 -5.03
C ARG A 169 8.47 -4.00 -4.26
N ALA A 170 8.57 -2.70 -4.57
CA ALA A 170 7.88 -1.64 -3.84
C ALA A 170 6.34 -1.61 -3.98
N GLN A 171 5.71 -2.45 -4.81
CA GLN A 171 4.26 -2.36 -5.05
C GLN A 171 3.42 -2.65 -3.80
N SER A 172 3.87 -3.58 -2.95
CA SER A 172 3.16 -3.90 -1.69
C SER A 172 3.22 -2.73 -0.69
N LEU A 173 4.36 -2.05 -0.60
CA LEU A 173 4.49 -0.80 0.18
C LEU A 173 3.62 0.31 -0.42
N SER A 174 3.63 0.48 -1.74
CA SER A 174 2.76 1.43 -2.44
C SER A 174 1.27 1.18 -2.17
N LEU A 175 0.83 -0.08 -2.18
CA LEU A 175 -0.53 -0.45 -1.83
C LEU A 175 -0.85 -0.07 -0.38
N LEU A 176 0.02 -0.40 0.58
CA LEU A 176 -0.15 -0.03 1.98
C LEU A 176 -0.31 1.50 2.13
N LEU A 177 0.60 2.28 1.53
CA LEU A 177 0.54 3.74 1.59
C LEU A 177 -0.72 4.30 0.94
N LEU A 178 -1.14 3.77 -0.21
CA LEU A 178 -2.36 4.21 -0.89
C LEU A 178 -3.63 3.90 -0.08
N VAL A 179 -3.70 2.72 0.54
CA VAL A 179 -4.82 2.33 1.41
C VAL A 179 -4.88 3.21 2.65
N LEU A 180 -3.74 3.52 3.27
CA LEU A 180 -3.66 4.49 4.36
C LEU A 180 -4.07 5.90 3.91
N GLY A 181 -3.70 6.29 2.68
CA GLY A 181 -4.13 7.54 2.06
C GLY A 181 -5.63 7.64 1.90
N ILE A 182 -6.27 6.60 1.36
CA ILE A 182 -7.72 6.52 1.24
C ILE A 182 -8.37 6.54 2.62
N HIS A 183 -7.84 5.77 3.58
CA HIS A 183 -8.33 5.75 4.96
C HIS A 183 -8.32 7.15 5.60
N TRP A 184 -7.25 7.90 5.42
CA TRP A 184 -7.12 9.25 5.97
C TRP A 184 -7.86 10.33 5.17
N LEU A 185 -8.07 10.13 3.86
CA LEU A 185 -8.99 10.96 3.08
C LEU A 185 -10.42 10.84 3.60
N LEU A 186 -10.91 9.61 3.81
CA LEU A 186 -12.26 9.35 4.34
C LEU A 186 -12.44 9.81 5.79
N GLN A 187 -11.34 9.99 6.54
CA GLN A 187 -11.35 10.55 7.90
C GLN A 187 -10.97 12.05 7.96
N GLU A 188 -10.74 12.67 6.80
CA GLU A 188 -10.32 14.06 6.65
C GLU A 188 -9.05 14.45 7.45
N LYS A 189 -8.11 13.52 7.58
CA LYS A 189 -6.87 13.71 8.33
C LYS A 189 -5.78 14.38 7.49
N ARG A 190 -6.01 15.65 7.12
CA ARG A 190 -5.13 16.44 6.22
C ARG A 190 -3.64 16.40 6.57
N TRP A 191 -3.28 16.51 7.85
CA TRP A 191 -1.87 16.48 8.28
C TRP A 191 -1.22 15.11 8.06
N HIS A 192 -1.98 14.03 8.19
CA HIS A 192 -1.49 12.69 7.90
C HIS A 192 -1.27 12.52 6.40
N LEU A 193 -2.15 13.10 5.56
CA LEU A 193 -1.99 13.11 4.09
C LEU A 193 -0.76 13.89 3.63
N LEU A 194 -0.40 14.97 4.32
CA LEU A 194 0.85 15.70 4.05
C LEU A 194 2.06 14.81 4.32
N ILE A 195 2.13 14.21 5.51
CA ILE A 195 3.23 13.30 5.88
C ILE A 195 3.28 12.10 4.92
N LEU A 196 2.12 11.54 4.60
CA LEU A 196 2.01 10.43 3.67
C LEU A 196 2.49 10.81 2.27
N GLY A 197 2.09 11.97 1.73
CA GLY A 197 2.53 12.45 0.42
C GLY A 197 4.05 12.61 0.36
N PHE A 198 4.65 13.14 1.43
CA PHE A 198 6.10 13.24 1.56
C PHE A 198 6.78 11.86 1.51
N LEU A 199 6.34 10.94 2.38
CA LEU A 199 6.93 9.60 2.45
C LEU A 199 6.68 8.78 1.19
N TYR A 200 5.55 8.99 0.51
CA TYR A 200 5.22 8.22 -0.69
C TYR A 200 6.15 8.56 -1.85
N VAL A 201 6.57 9.83 -1.99
CA VAL A 201 7.60 10.20 -2.98
C VAL A 201 8.91 9.44 -2.73
N TRP A 202 9.32 9.28 -1.47
CA TRP A 202 10.52 8.53 -1.13
C TRP A 202 10.34 7.01 -1.23
N ALA A 203 9.10 6.52 -1.25
CA ALA A 203 8.80 5.09 -1.29
C ALA A 203 8.65 4.54 -2.70
N TYR A 204 7.94 5.25 -3.60
CA TYR A 204 7.63 4.72 -4.92
C TYR A 204 7.16 5.78 -5.94
N ASN A 205 7.53 5.58 -7.21
CA ASN A 205 7.14 6.45 -8.32
C ASN A 205 5.63 6.54 -8.60
N ALA A 206 4.80 5.67 -8.03
CA ALA A 206 3.34 5.78 -8.14
C ALA A 206 2.71 6.76 -7.12
N PHE A 207 3.50 7.58 -6.43
CA PHE A 207 3.00 8.65 -5.56
C PHE A 207 1.94 9.58 -6.22
N PRO A 208 1.91 9.84 -7.55
CA PRO A 208 0.84 10.63 -8.15
C PRO A 208 -0.56 10.04 -7.93
N LEU A 209 -0.66 8.74 -7.67
CA LEU A 209 -1.94 8.08 -7.35
C LEU A 209 -2.58 8.65 -6.08
N LEU A 210 -1.80 9.14 -5.10
CA LEU A 210 -2.36 9.78 -3.91
C LEU A 210 -3.05 11.11 -4.27
N PHE A 211 -2.46 11.89 -5.18
CA PHE A 211 -3.09 13.10 -5.69
C PHE A 211 -4.37 12.78 -6.47
N VAL A 212 -4.33 11.78 -7.35
CA VAL A 212 -5.53 11.32 -8.08
C VAL A 212 -6.63 10.91 -7.10
N ALA A 213 -6.32 10.11 -6.07
CA ALA A 213 -7.28 9.71 -5.05
C ALA A 213 -7.86 10.91 -4.29
N ALA A 214 -7.03 11.90 -3.96
CA ALA A 214 -7.47 13.14 -3.31
C ALA A 214 -8.41 13.98 -4.19
N VAL A 215 -8.14 14.07 -5.49
CA VAL A 215 -9.02 14.76 -6.46
C VAL A 215 -10.35 14.03 -6.60
N VAL A 216 -10.32 12.69 -6.73
CA VAL A 216 -11.54 11.88 -6.79
C VAL A 216 -12.38 12.07 -5.53
N TYR A 217 -11.76 12.02 -4.35
CA TYR A 217 -12.44 12.30 -3.08
C TYR A 217 -13.07 13.70 -3.08
N PHE A 218 -12.31 14.73 -3.46
CA PHE A 218 -12.81 16.11 -3.50
C PHE A 218 -14.02 16.26 -4.44
N ILE A 219 -13.95 15.69 -5.64
CA ILE A 219 -15.06 15.72 -6.61
C ILE A 219 -16.27 14.98 -6.03
N ALA A 220 -16.07 13.78 -5.47
CA ALA A 220 -17.15 13.00 -4.86
C ALA A 220 -17.83 13.78 -3.73
N THR A 221 -17.06 14.38 -2.83
CA THR A 221 -17.57 15.24 -1.75
C THR A 221 -18.29 16.47 -2.29
N LEU A 222 -17.77 17.13 -3.32
CA LEU A 222 -18.43 18.29 -3.92
C LEU A 222 -19.77 17.89 -4.54
N MET A 223 -19.83 16.78 -5.27
CA MET A 223 -21.06 16.32 -5.92
C MET A 223 -22.11 15.80 -4.92
N THR A 224 -21.69 15.07 -3.89
CA THR A 224 -22.61 14.39 -2.97
C THR A 224 -22.96 15.21 -1.73
N GLU A 225 -22.02 16.02 -1.24
CA GLU A 225 -22.18 16.82 -0.03
C GLU A 225 -22.30 18.32 -0.32
N GLN A 226 -22.03 18.77 -1.55
CA GLN A 226 -21.96 20.19 -1.90
C GLN A 226 -20.94 20.94 -1.03
N ARG A 227 -19.89 20.23 -0.61
CA ARG A 227 -18.88 20.73 0.33
C ARG A 227 -17.53 20.89 -0.35
N TRP A 228 -16.91 22.04 -0.13
CA TRP A 228 -15.63 22.40 -0.71
C TRP A 228 -14.45 21.87 0.12
N ALA A 229 -14.16 20.57 0.01
CA ALA A 229 -13.11 19.88 0.79
C ALA A 229 -11.68 20.08 0.25
N TRP A 230 -11.31 21.29 -0.18
CA TRP A 230 -10.05 21.59 -0.86
C TRP A 230 -8.80 21.17 -0.08
N SER A 231 -8.87 21.17 1.25
CA SER A 231 -7.75 20.77 2.12
C SER A 231 -7.31 19.32 1.91
N MET A 232 -8.20 18.46 1.39
CA MET A 232 -7.86 17.07 1.03
C MET A 232 -6.99 16.98 -0.21
N ILE A 233 -6.99 17.99 -1.08
CA ILE A 233 -6.06 18.11 -2.22
C ILE A 233 -4.79 18.83 -1.78
N LEU A 234 -4.91 19.97 -1.10
CA LEU A 234 -3.74 20.83 -0.84
C LEU A 234 -2.69 20.11 0.01
N PHE A 235 -3.08 19.44 1.10
CA PHE A 235 -2.13 18.84 2.03
C PHE A 235 -1.29 17.70 1.44
N PRO A 236 -1.87 16.68 0.76
CA PRO A 236 -1.03 15.68 0.08
C PRO A 236 -0.21 16.29 -1.05
N THR A 237 -0.70 17.33 -1.74
CA THR A 237 0.08 18.04 -2.77
C THR A 237 1.31 18.73 -2.18
N ILE A 238 1.16 19.43 -1.05
CA ILE A 238 2.28 20.01 -0.30
C ILE A 238 3.24 18.92 0.15
N GLY A 239 2.71 17.80 0.68
CA GLY A 239 3.51 16.65 1.08
C GLY A 239 4.38 16.12 -0.07
N ILE A 240 3.77 15.91 -1.24
CA ILE A 240 4.47 15.47 -2.46
C ILE A 240 5.53 16.49 -2.87
N ALA A 241 5.19 17.79 -2.92
CA ALA A 241 6.16 18.84 -3.26
C ALA A 241 7.36 18.86 -2.30
N LEU A 242 7.10 18.73 -1.00
CA LEU A 242 8.16 18.64 0.01
C LEU A 242 8.98 17.37 -0.14
N GLY A 243 8.37 16.22 -0.42
CA GLY A 243 9.10 14.95 -0.63
C GLY A 243 9.98 14.95 -1.88
N LEU A 244 9.60 15.75 -2.89
CA LEU A 244 10.38 15.97 -4.10
C LEU A 244 11.56 16.90 -3.86
N ILE A 245 11.36 18.01 -3.15
CA ILE A 245 12.40 19.04 -2.89
C ILE A 245 13.37 18.59 -1.81
N ILE A 246 12.83 18.09 -0.69
CA ILE A 246 13.61 17.54 0.42
C ILE A 246 13.79 16.06 0.09
N ASN A 247 14.77 15.77 -0.76
CA ASN A 247 15.12 14.40 -1.17
C ASN A 247 16.65 14.26 -1.20
N PRO A 248 17.25 13.16 -0.71
CA PRO A 248 18.70 12.95 -0.76
C PRO A 248 19.30 12.95 -2.19
N TYR A 249 18.45 12.77 -3.20
CA TYR A 249 18.80 12.73 -4.62
C TYR A 249 18.21 13.92 -5.38
N PHE A 250 17.93 15.03 -4.70
CA PHE A 250 17.55 16.27 -5.39
C PHE A 250 18.80 16.93 -6.01
N PRO A 251 18.77 17.37 -7.29
CA PRO A 251 17.60 17.46 -8.18
C PRO A 251 17.40 16.28 -9.14
N GLU A 252 18.26 15.25 -9.12
CA GLU A 252 18.23 14.13 -10.07
C GLU A 252 16.90 13.38 -10.06
N ASN A 253 16.26 13.29 -8.89
CA ASN A 253 14.93 12.70 -8.74
C ASN A 253 13.88 13.35 -9.65
N ILE A 254 13.91 14.68 -9.83
CA ILE A 254 12.97 15.39 -10.71
C ILE A 254 13.21 15.01 -12.17
N SER A 255 14.47 15.06 -12.61
CA SER A 255 14.87 14.70 -13.97
C SER A 255 14.46 13.26 -14.30
N PHE A 256 14.70 12.34 -13.35
CA PHE A 256 14.28 10.94 -13.48
C PHE A 256 12.76 10.81 -13.56
N ILE A 257 12.00 11.46 -12.66
CA ILE A 257 10.52 11.35 -12.65
C ILE A 257 9.92 11.89 -13.94
N VAL A 258 10.40 13.03 -14.45
CA VAL A 258 9.97 13.57 -15.74
C VAL A 258 10.29 12.59 -16.86
N GLY A 259 11.52 12.07 -16.92
CA GLY A 259 11.92 11.06 -17.90
C GLY A 259 11.19 9.72 -17.76
N HIS A 260 10.68 9.41 -16.57
CA HIS A 260 9.94 8.17 -16.29
C HIS A 260 8.45 8.28 -16.59
N LEU A 261 7.84 9.45 -16.39
CA LEU A 261 6.41 9.67 -16.58
C LEU A 261 6.07 10.20 -17.99
N ALA A 262 6.89 11.10 -18.56
CA ALA A 262 6.60 11.70 -19.85
C ALA A 262 6.46 10.68 -20.99
N PRO A 263 7.30 9.63 -21.11
CA PRO A 263 7.14 8.63 -22.16
C PRO A 263 5.88 7.78 -22.04
N LYS A 264 5.21 7.77 -20.88
CA LYS A 264 3.93 7.07 -20.68
C LYS A 264 2.74 7.88 -21.20
N LEU A 265 2.96 9.13 -21.58
CA LEU A 265 1.96 10.00 -22.20
C LEU A 265 2.17 9.98 -23.72
N GLY A 266 1.66 8.94 -24.37
CA GLY A 266 1.75 8.76 -25.83
C GLY A 266 2.19 7.36 -26.24
N GLU A 267 2.40 7.16 -27.53
CA GLU A 267 2.94 5.89 -28.05
C GLU A 267 4.44 5.79 -27.74
N SER A 268 4.82 4.73 -27.02
CA SER A 268 6.23 4.44 -26.75
C SER A 268 6.93 3.99 -28.03
N THR A 269 7.99 4.70 -28.43
CA THR A 269 8.83 4.32 -29.57
C THR A 269 9.77 3.16 -29.24
N THR A 270 9.93 2.80 -27.97
CA THR A 270 10.73 1.66 -27.52
C THR A 270 9.88 0.40 -27.43
N LYS A 271 10.34 -0.67 -28.10
CA LYS A 271 9.74 -2.00 -28.00
C LYS A 271 9.99 -2.53 -26.59
N VAL A 272 8.90 -2.74 -25.85
CA VAL A 272 8.90 -3.33 -24.52
C VAL A 272 8.34 -4.76 -24.58
N GLY A 273 8.63 -5.57 -23.56
CA GLY A 273 8.07 -6.91 -23.45
C GLY A 273 6.55 -6.90 -23.27
N ASN A 274 5.92 -8.04 -23.51
CA ASN A 274 4.46 -8.19 -23.42
C ASN A 274 3.91 -7.87 -22.01
N GLU A 275 4.75 -7.93 -20.98
CA GLU A 275 4.40 -7.56 -19.61
C GLU A 275 4.02 -6.09 -19.41
N TRP A 276 4.30 -5.24 -20.40
CA TRP A 276 3.91 -3.82 -20.43
C TRP A 276 2.59 -3.57 -21.17
N ASN A 277 2.04 -4.59 -21.81
CA ASN A 277 0.74 -4.51 -22.47
C ASN A 277 -0.38 -4.94 -21.52
N PRO A 278 -1.61 -4.40 -21.70
CA PRO A 278 -2.75 -4.86 -20.93
C PRO A 278 -2.99 -6.36 -21.17
N TYR A 279 -3.47 -7.06 -20.13
CA TYR A 279 -3.93 -8.42 -20.28
C TYR A 279 -5.04 -8.49 -21.34
N LEU A 280 -5.08 -9.61 -22.06
CA LEU A 280 -6.25 -9.95 -22.85
C LEU A 280 -7.48 -10.02 -21.94
N THR A 281 -8.64 -9.60 -22.45
CA THR A 281 -9.90 -9.59 -21.69
C THR A 281 -10.16 -10.93 -21.00
N TRP A 282 -9.94 -12.04 -21.71
CA TRP A 282 -10.15 -13.38 -21.16
C TRP A 282 -9.15 -13.74 -20.06
N THR A 283 -7.89 -13.34 -20.17
CA THR A 283 -6.91 -13.53 -19.10
C THR A 283 -7.33 -12.78 -17.84
N LEU A 284 -7.89 -11.56 -17.97
CA LEU A 284 -8.41 -10.83 -16.81
C LEU A 284 -9.59 -11.57 -16.17
N VAL A 285 -10.53 -12.07 -16.98
CA VAL A 285 -11.67 -12.85 -16.47
C VAL A 285 -11.19 -14.11 -15.76
N GLU A 286 -10.32 -14.92 -16.37
CA GLU A 286 -9.79 -16.14 -15.75
C GLU A 286 -9.07 -15.87 -14.42
N ASN A 287 -8.31 -14.78 -14.33
CA ASN A 287 -7.54 -14.43 -13.13
C ASN A 287 -8.36 -13.70 -12.05
N SER A 288 -9.58 -13.25 -12.36
CA SER A 288 -10.36 -12.39 -11.46
C SER A 288 -11.87 -12.62 -11.50
N ALA A 289 -12.33 -13.75 -12.07
CA ALA A 289 -13.76 -14.04 -12.26
C ALA A 289 -14.54 -13.93 -10.95
N GLY A 290 -14.00 -14.48 -9.85
CA GLY A 290 -14.61 -14.37 -8.53
C GLY A 290 -14.79 -12.92 -8.09
N THR A 291 -13.73 -12.11 -8.17
CA THR A 291 -13.78 -10.68 -7.82
C THR A 291 -14.74 -9.90 -8.72
N LEU A 292 -14.72 -10.15 -10.03
CA LEU A 292 -15.62 -9.50 -10.99
C LEU A 292 -17.09 -9.88 -10.72
N LEU A 293 -17.36 -11.14 -10.41
CA LEU A 293 -18.69 -11.61 -10.03
C LEU A 293 -19.16 -10.91 -8.74
N PHE A 294 -18.33 -10.85 -7.70
CA PHE A 294 -18.69 -10.13 -6.46
C PHE A 294 -18.92 -8.65 -6.70
N PHE A 295 -18.14 -8.01 -7.57
CA PHE A 295 -18.34 -6.62 -7.95
C PHE A 295 -19.69 -6.41 -8.66
N LEU A 296 -20.02 -7.26 -9.65
CA LEU A 296 -21.30 -7.22 -10.34
C LEU A 296 -22.47 -7.48 -9.39
N LEU A 297 -22.36 -8.48 -8.51
CA LEU A 297 -23.38 -8.77 -7.49
C LEU A 297 -23.55 -7.59 -6.52
N GLY A 298 -22.47 -6.89 -6.17
CA GLY A 298 -22.54 -5.66 -5.37
C GLY A 298 -23.32 -4.55 -6.06
N ILE A 299 -23.06 -4.30 -7.35
CA ILE A 299 -23.83 -3.33 -8.15
C ILE A 299 -25.30 -3.74 -8.23
N LEU A 300 -25.58 -5.00 -8.54
CA LEU A 300 -26.95 -5.52 -8.63
C LEU A 300 -27.68 -5.43 -7.28
N ALA A 301 -26.99 -5.72 -6.17
CA ALA A 301 -27.55 -5.57 -4.84
C ALA A 301 -27.93 -4.12 -4.53
N ILE A 302 -27.13 -3.14 -4.96
CA ILE A 302 -27.48 -1.72 -4.87
C ILE A 302 -28.74 -1.42 -5.70
N GLY A 303 -28.84 -1.98 -6.92
CA GLY A 303 -30.01 -1.81 -7.78
C GLY A 303 -31.28 -2.51 -7.28
N TRP A 304 -31.16 -3.65 -6.59
CA TRP A 304 -32.27 -4.39 -6.00
C TRP A 304 -32.76 -3.78 -4.70
N HIS A 305 -31.87 -3.11 -3.97
CA HIS A 305 -32.28 -2.26 -2.87
C HIS A 305 -32.94 -1.02 -3.50
N ASN A 306 -34.27 -1.04 -3.66
CA ASN A 306 -35.11 0.08 -4.15
C ASN A 306 -35.01 1.38 -3.31
N GLN A 307 -34.01 1.48 -2.43
CA GLN A 307 -33.69 2.69 -1.69
C GLN A 307 -32.69 3.50 -2.52
N ARG A 308 -33.02 4.77 -2.74
CA ARG A 308 -32.01 5.75 -3.19
C ARG A 308 -30.83 5.70 -2.23
N ILE A 309 -29.62 5.89 -2.74
CA ILE A 309 -28.42 6.12 -1.93
C ILE A 309 -28.75 7.27 -0.97
N ASP A 310 -28.97 6.94 0.30
CA ASP A 310 -29.31 7.86 1.38
C ASP A 310 -28.11 7.88 2.33
N LYS A 311 -27.77 9.07 2.85
CA LYS A 311 -26.67 9.27 3.80
C LYS A 311 -26.81 8.43 5.08
N ARG A 312 -27.99 7.87 5.34
CA ARG A 312 -28.25 6.97 6.49
C ARG A 312 -27.90 5.51 6.22
N THR A 313 -27.70 5.11 4.96
CA THR A 313 -27.38 3.73 4.55
C THR A 313 -25.95 3.55 4.04
N LEU A 314 -25.14 4.61 4.06
CA LEU A 314 -23.67 4.59 4.04
C LEU A 314 -23.13 4.58 5.48
#